data_AF-A0A225DP14-F1
#
_entry.id   AF-A0A225DP14-F1
#
_cell.length_a   1.000
_cell.length_b   1.000
_cell.length_c   1.000
_cell.angle_alpha   90.00
_cell.angle_beta   90.00
_cell.angle_gamma   90.00
#
_symmetry.space_group_name_H-M   'P 1'
#
loop_
_entity.id
_entity.type
_entity.pdbx_description
1 polymer ?
#
loop_
_entity_poly.entity_id
_entity_poly.type
_entity_poly.pdbx_seq_one_letter_code
_entity_poly.pdbx_strand_id
1 'polypeptide(L)'
;MRRGIVLGAGLAGVVFLQTGAMTQVVPFAADRTTPQPAPAAPPATAPAPTAPVYPASPPLAAPVTNPFTPAPGAQQPPPAGQAAPGTTRVGYAPADAQVQPPAVTPAASHPMYVHPEHGGWMICVKSYTGAEAKEHAEQLTTEIRQTHQAAAYLFARGAEEREDEMKRRAEVREKMRKLNEPFLEKMQALKKEADAKGQPFDVGPLTFRMPTVEYNEQWAVLVGGFKDMDTARAALNTVRKWAPPKDTRLLDYAVGAVASESGVTKTGAYINPYASAIVVPNPATHHANPNQRIPIDPAVIKWNEGEPLSLLKCKKDWTLLVKWFTVSVKVQSKSDDGSVLGKLLGTNSEAADRLDGTAKQARLIAHGLRDAKMQESIALVAPRLGLAPAPVESYILHLKTGSLVTVGQYDGPDDPNLINMQKLLSGMTFDVDYKDGRPPEKRKLFDTVVPILIPRP
;
A
#
# COMPACT_ATOMS: atom_id res chain seq x y z
N MET A 1 -11.99 24.17 -39.03
CA MET A 1 -10.59 24.61 -38.75
C MET A 1 -10.41 24.70 -37.25
N ARG A 2 -9.82 23.69 -36.59
CA ARG A 2 -9.53 23.70 -35.15
C ARG A 2 -8.11 24.23 -34.95
N ARG A 3 -7.98 25.46 -34.44
CA ARG A 3 -6.68 26.04 -34.05
C ARG A 3 -6.30 25.48 -32.68
N GLY A 4 -5.35 24.54 -32.66
CA GLY A 4 -4.68 24.14 -31.42
C GLY A 4 -3.75 25.26 -30.97
N ILE A 5 -4.04 25.86 -29.82
CA ILE A 5 -3.13 26.80 -29.16
C ILE A 5 -2.11 25.95 -28.38
N VAL A 6 -0.87 25.96 -28.85
CA VAL A 6 0.30 25.39 -28.17
C VAL A 6 0.74 26.40 -27.12
N LEU A 7 0.67 26.02 -25.84
CA LEU A 7 1.20 26.80 -24.72
C LEU A 7 2.71 26.54 -24.63
N GLY A 8 3.49 27.28 -25.43
CA GLY A 8 4.95 27.36 -25.28
C GLY A 8 5.32 28.25 -24.10
N ALA A 9 5.22 27.73 -22.88
CA ALA A 9 5.76 28.39 -21.69
C ALA A 9 7.23 28.00 -21.53
N GLY A 10 8.14 28.92 -21.86
CA GLY A 10 9.55 28.81 -21.53
C GLY A 10 9.77 28.82 -20.02
N LEU A 11 9.67 27.65 -19.40
CA LEU A 11 10.20 27.37 -18.06
C LEU A 11 11.72 27.20 -18.21
N ALA A 12 12.46 28.28 -17.93
CA ALA A 12 13.90 28.21 -17.79
C ALA A 12 14.26 27.25 -16.62
N GLY A 13 14.70 26.05 -16.98
CA GLY A 13 15.63 25.22 -16.22
C GLY A 13 15.27 24.89 -14.77
N VAL A 14 14.15 24.19 -14.52
CA VAL A 14 14.01 23.35 -13.32
C VAL A 14 14.30 21.91 -13.73
N VAL A 15 15.48 21.41 -13.40
CA VAL A 15 15.86 20.01 -13.62
C VAL A 15 15.06 19.15 -12.64
N PHE A 16 14.00 18.51 -13.13
CA PHE A 16 13.30 17.45 -12.39
C PHE A 16 14.19 16.20 -12.37
N LEU A 17 14.87 15.96 -11.26
CA LEU A 17 15.51 14.67 -10.98
C LEU A 17 14.42 13.60 -10.83
N GLN A 18 14.41 12.68 -11.77
CA GLN A 18 13.50 11.55 -11.86
C GLN A 18 13.82 10.52 -10.79
N THR A 19 13.16 10.58 -9.63
CA THR A 19 13.16 9.47 -8.67
C THR A 19 12.08 8.46 -9.10
N GLY A 20 12.51 7.28 -9.52
CA GLY A 20 11.62 6.18 -9.88
C GLY A 20 10.72 5.79 -8.71
N ALA A 21 9.40 5.78 -8.95
CA ALA A 21 8.43 5.30 -7.99
C ALA A 21 8.51 3.76 -7.94
N MET A 22 9.10 3.23 -6.87
CA MET A 22 8.81 1.87 -6.44
C MET A 22 7.68 1.93 -5.42
N THR A 23 6.57 1.26 -5.73
CA THR A 23 5.46 1.02 -4.80
C THR A 23 5.96 0.09 -3.69
N GLN A 24 6.51 0.66 -2.61
CA GLN A 24 6.85 -0.10 -1.42
C GLN A 24 5.74 0.05 -0.38
N VAL A 25 5.25 -1.09 0.09
CA VAL A 25 4.37 -1.21 1.25
C VAL A 25 5.20 -0.83 2.48
N VAL A 26 4.88 0.30 3.11
CA VAL A 26 5.57 0.78 4.32
C VAL A 26 4.95 0.11 5.55
N PRO A 27 5.72 -0.58 6.41
CA PRO A 27 5.25 -0.98 7.73
C PRO A 27 5.21 0.22 8.68
N PHE A 28 4.14 0.27 9.47
CA PHE A 28 3.84 1.30 10.47
C PHE A 28 4.94 1.37 11.55
N ALA A 29 5.68 2.48 11.63
CA ALA A 29 6.63 2.76 12.70
C ALA A 29 6.10 3.92 13.56
N ALA A 30 5.63 3.60 14.77
CA ALA A 30 5.26 4.59 15.76
C ALA A 30 6.55 5.11 16.44
N ASP A 31 6.84 6.39 16.27
CA ASP A 31 7.96 7.08 16.90
C ASP A 31 7.55 7.50 18.32
N ARG A 32 8.28 7.08 19.35
CA ARG A 32 8.10 7.57 20.73
C ARG A 32 9.45 7.90 21.34
N THR A 33 9.59 9.15 21.78
CA THR A 33 10.58 9.64 22.73
C THR A 33 10.27 9.13 24.13
N THR A 34 11.22 8.46 24.77
CA THR A 34 11.16 8.08 26.19
C THR A 34 11.50 9.28 27.09
N PRO A 35 10.77 9.56 28.17
CA PRO A 35 11.23 10.49 29.21
C PRO A 35 12.42 9.91 29.96
N GLN A 36 13.41 10.78 30.23
CA GLN A 36 14.63 10.48 30.96
C GLN A 36 14.32 10.26 32.46
N PRO A 37 14.67 9.11 33.07
CA PRO A 37 14.47 8.89 34.50
C PRO A 37 15.50 9.69 35.33
N ALA A 38 15.03 10.20 36.47
CA ALA A 38 15.86 10.83 37.50
C ALA A 38 16.89 9.83 38.07
N PRO A 39 18.06 10.29 38.54
CA PRO A 39 19.14 9.42 39.00
C PRO A 39 18.76 8.68 40.29
N ALA A 40 18.81 7.35 40.25
CA ALA A 40 18.63 6.49 41.41
C ALA A 40 19.95 6.33 42.20
N ALA A 41 19.83 6.28 43.52
CA ALA A 41 20.89 6.04 44.48
C ALA A 41 21.55 4.65 44.30
N PRO A 42 22.83 4.47 44.69
CA PRO A 42 23.56 3.22 44.48
C PRO A 42 23.03 2.07 45.37
N PRO A 43 22.85 0.85 44.82
CA PRO A 43 22.48 -0.31 45.61
C PRO A 43 23.69 -0.97 46.30
N ALA A 44 23.42 -1.54 47.47
CA ALA A 44 24.37 -2.30 48.29
C ALA A 44 24.82 -3.60 47.60
N THR A 45 26.10 -3.93 47.80
CA THR A 45 26.79 -5.13 47.33
C THR A 45 26.20 -6.41 47.92
N ALA A 46 25.78 -7.33 47.04
CA ALA A 46 25.47 -8.73 47.37
C ALA A 46 26.52 -9.67 46.71
N PRO A 47 26.79 -10.85 47.31
CA PRO A 47 27.94 -11.68 46.99
C PRO A 47 27.78 -12.53 45.72
N ALA A 48 28.93 -12.92 45.16
CA ALA A 48 29.10 -13.61 43.90
C ALA A 48 28.43 -15.00 43.82
N PRO A 49 27.82 -15.38 42.67
CA PRO A 49 27.38 -16.73 42.42
C PRO A 49 28.55 -17.63 41.93
N THR A 50 28.58 -18.84 42.48
CA THR A 50 29.46 -19.95 42.07
C THR A 50 29.09 -20.49 40.68
N ALA A 51 30.11 -20.80 39.88
CA ALA A 51 29.96 -21.33 38.53
C ALA A 51 29.49 -22.81 38.52
N PRO A 52 28.59 -23.22 37.62
CA PRO A 52 28.26 -24.62 37.41
C PRO A 52 29.31 -25.33 36.53
N VAL A 53 29.69 -26.54 36.97
CA VAL A 53 30.53 -27.49 36.25
C VAL A 53 29.67 -28.23 35.22
N TYR A 54 30.05 -28.19 33.94
CA TYR A 54 29.44 -29.00 32.87
C TYR A 54 30.24 -30.29 32.66
N PRO A 55 29.60 -31.47 32.56
CA PRO A 55 30.27 -32.70 32.14
C PRO A 55 30.49 -32.76 30.63
N ALA A 56 31.57 -33.47 30.25
CA ALA A 56 32.13 -33.58 28.91
C ALA A 56 31.21 -34.24 27.88
N SER A 57 31.26 -33.75 26.65
CA SER A 57 30.59 -34.30 25.47
C SER A 57 31.21 -35.63 24.99
N PRO A 58 30.40 -36.62 24.54
CA PRO A 58 30.90 -37.85 23.92
C PRO A 58 31.31 -37.65 22.44
N PRO A 59 32.14 -38.55 21.88
CA PRO A 59 32.80 -38.36 20.58
C PRO A 59 31.90 -38.56 19.36
N LEU A 60 32.23 -37.81 18.30
CA LEU A 60 31.63 -37.80 16.97
C LEU A 60 31.71 -39.16 16.27
N ALA A 61 30.56 -39.63 15.78
CA ALA A 61 30.45 -40.76 14.87
C ALA A 61 30.75 -40.33 13.42
N ALA A 62 31.35 -41.25 12.66
CA ALA A 62 31.89 -41.10 11.32
C ALA A 62 30.84 -40.78 10.23
N PRO A 63 31.24 -40.17 9.10
CA PRO A 63 30.35 -39.80 8.01
C PRO A 63 29.87 -41.02 7.20
N VAL A 64 28.55 -41.10 7.02
CA VAL A 64 27.88 -42.09 6.15
C VAL A 64 27.97 -41.61 4.70
N THR A 65 28.68 -42.36 3.87
CA THR A 65 28.76 -42.17 2.42
C THR A 65 27.54 -42.79 1.74
N ASN A 66 26.72 -41.99 1.05
CA ASN A 66 25.69 -42.51 0.14
C ASN A 66 26.23 -42.56 -1.30
N PRO A 67 26.18 -43.71 -1.98
CA PRO A 67 26.54 -43.80 -3.40
C PRO A 67 25.35 -43.39 -4.29
N PHE A 68 25.61 -42.47 -5.22
CA PHE A 68 24.70 -42.05 -6.28
C PHE A 68 24.82 -43.04 -7.45
N THR A 69 23.76 -43.78 -7.75
CA THR A 69 23.64 -44.61 -8.96
C THR A 69 22.92 -43.82 -10.06
N PRO A 70 23.48 -43.71 -11.28
CA PRO A 70 22.78 -43.11 -12.41
C PRO A 70 21.87 -44.13 -13.12
N ALA A 71 20.65 -43.72 -13.44
CA ALA A 71 19.70 -44.48 -14.25
C ALA A 71 20.01 -44.34 -15.76
N PRO A 72 19.93 -45.41 -16.57
CA PRO A 72 20.05 -45.33 -18.02
C PRO A 72 18.66 -45.31 -18.68
N GLY A 73 18.45 -44.42 -19.65
CA GLY A 73 17.20 -44.41 -20.42
C GLY A 73 17.06 -43.23 -21.37
N ALA A 74 17.86 -43.19 -22.43
CA ALA A 74 17.64 -42.29 -23.57
C ALA A 74 16.49 -42.85 -24.43
N GLN A 75 15.38 -42.12 -24.51
CA GLN A 75 14.31 -42.40 -25.46
C GLN A 75 14.62 -41.75 -26.82
N GLN A 76 14.65 -42.58 -27.86
CA GLN A 76 14.71 -42.15 -29.26
C GLN A 76 13.39 -41.47 -29.68
N PRO A 77 13.44 -40.49 -30.59
CA PRO A 77 12.23 -39.96 -31.22
C PRO A 77 11.64 -40.96 -32.24
N PRO A 78 10.30 -41.08 -32.33
CA PRO A 78 9.66 -41.95 -33.31
C PRO A 78 9.75 -41.39 -34.75
N PRO A 79 9.73 -42.25 -35.77
CA PRO A 79 9.85 -41.85 -37.17
C PRO A 79 8.58 -41.18 -37.70
N ALA A 80 8.80 -40.24 -38.62
CA ALA A 80 7.76 -39.55 -39.36
C ALA A 80 7.03 -40.50 -40.32
N GLY A 81 5.69 -40.44 -40.31
CA GLY A 81 4.85 -40.97 -41.38
C GLY A 81 3.79 -41.95 -40.91
N GLN A 82 2.64 -41.42 -40.48
CA GLN A 82 1.34 -42.11 -40.60
C GLN A 82 0.22 -41.08 -40.48
N ALA A 83 -0.57 -40.96 -41.54
CA ALA A 83 -1.73 -40.09 -41.62
C ALA A 83 -2.88 -40.69 -40.80
N ALA A 84 -3.48 -39.90 -39.91
CA ALA A 84 -4.67 -40.27 -39.16
C ALA A 84 -5.96 -39.89 -39.95
N PRO A 85 -6.99 -40.76 -39.97
CA PRO A 85 -8.28 -40.45 -40.58
C PRO A 85 -9.23 -39.75 -39.59
N GLY A 86 -10.02 -38.81 -40.11
CA GLY A 86 -11.35 -38.45 -39.58
C GLY A 86 -11.40 -37.70 -38.26
N THR A 87 -11.32 -36.36 -38.31
CA THR A 87 -11.70 -35.49 -37.19
C THR A 87 -13.22 -35.34 -37.16
N THR A 88 -13.89 -36.10 -36.30
CA THR A 88 -15.30 -35.88 -35.94
C THR A 88 -15.39 -34.58 -35.14
N ARG A 89 -16.18 -33.61 -35.62
CA ARG A 89 -16.45 -32.34 -34.92
C ARG A 89 -17.12 -32.63 -33.58
N VAL A 90 -16.40 -32.38 -32.48
CA VAL A 90 -16.95 -32.29 -31.14
C VAL A 90 -17.75 -30.99 -31.04
N GLY A 91 -19.03 -31.09 -30.69
CA GLY A 91 -19.91 -29.95 -30.46
C GLY A 91 -19.40 -29.10 -29.30
N TYR A 92 -19.25 -27.80 -29.55
CA TYR A 92 -19.00 -26.81 -28.50
C TYR A 92 -20.24 -26.73 -27.61
N ALA A 93 -20.10 -27.15 -26.35
CA ALA A 93 -21.05 -26.81 -25.30
C ALA A 93 -20.99 -25.29 -25.03
N PRO A 94 -22.12 -24.63 -24.74
CA PRO A 94 -22.17 -23.18 -24.51
C PRO A 94 -21.33 -22.78 -23.29
N ALA A 95 -20.50 -21.76 -23.48
CA ALA A 95 -19.47 -21.27 -22.55
C ALA A 95 -20.01 -20.42 -21.38
N ASP A 96 -21.24 -20.65 -20.91
CA ASP A 96 -21.93 -19.75 -19.97
C ASP A 96 -21.95 -20.21 -18.51
N ALA A 97 -21.30 -21.33 -18.18
CA ALA A 97 -21.07 -21.71 -16.78
C ALA A 97 -19.74 -21.12 -16.27
N GLN A 98 -19.64 -19.79 -16.17
CA GLN A 98 -18.65 -19.22 -15.26
C GLN A 98 -19.01 -19.69 -13.85
N VAL A 99 -18.20 -20.58 -13.29
CA VAL A 99 -18.22 -20.96 -11.89
C VAL A 99 -18.16 -19.66 -11.09
N GLN A 100 -19.30 -19.19 -10.60
CA GLN A 100 -19.33 -18.11 -9.64
C GLN A 100 -18.51 -18.63 -8.45
N PRO A 101 -17.42 -17.95 -8.05
CA PRO A 101 -16.75 -18.31 -6.81
C PRO A 101 -17.82 -18.32 -5.70
N PRO A 102 -17.78 -19.32 -4.80
CA PRO A 102 -18.83 -19.51 -3.81
C PRO A 102 -19.14 -18.20 -3.11
N ALA A 103 -20.43 -17.90 -2.98
CA ALA A 103 -20.90 -16.68 -2.32
C ALA A 103 -20.19 -16.55 -0.97
N VAL A 104 -19.40 -15.48 -0.86
CA VAL A 104 -18.57 -15.19 0.31
C VAL A 104 -19.55 -14.96 1.44
N THR A 105 -19.58 -15.89 2.40
CA THR A 105 -20.33 -15.69 3.64
C THR A 105 -19.90 -14.35 4.20
N PRO A 106 -20.83 -13.42 4.53
CA PRO A 106 -20.45 -12.12 5.05
C PRO A 106 -19.45 -12.32 6.18
N ALA A 107 -18.39 -11.52 6.18
CA ALA A 107 -17.31 -11.56 7.18
C ALA A 107 -17.80 -11.40 8.64
N ALA A 108 -19.11 -11.32 8.87
CA ALA A 108 -19.77 -11.20 10.15
C ALA A 108 -20.05 -12.54 10.87
N SER A 109 -19.94 -13.71 10.24
CA SER A 109 -20.44 -14.95 10.86
C SER A 109 -19.38 -15.92 11.43
N HIS A 110 -18.08 -15.70 11.22
CA HIS A 110 -17.07 -16.57 11.82
C HIS A 110 -16.80 -16.17 13.28
N PRO A 111 -16.90 -17.08 14.27
CA PRO A 111 -16.69 -16.78 15.70
C PRO A 111 -15.25 -16.37 16.07
N MET A 112 -14.36 -16.33 15.08
CA MET A 112 -12.98 -15.90 15.26
C MET A 112 -12.71 -14.54 14.62
N TYR A 113 -13.67 -13.93 13.92
CA TYR A 113 -13.42 -12.60 13.38
C TYR A 113 -13.22 -11.59 14.49
N VAL A 114 -12.37 -10.61 14.20
CA VAL A 114 -12.18 -9.48 15.07
C VAL A 114 -13.39 -8.55 15.01
N HIS A 115 -13.85 -8.12 16.19
CA HIS A 115 -14.96 -7.19 16.35
C HIS A 115 -14.53 -5.98 17.19
N PRO A 116 -15.25 -4.85 17.13
CA PRO A 116 -14.93 -3.66 17.91
C PRO A 116 -14.91 -3.88 19.43
N GLU A 117 -15.76 -4.79 19.94
CA GLU A 117 -15.83 -5.14 21.35
C GLU A 117 -14.60 -5.87 21.89
N HIS A 118 -13.74 -6.41 21.01
CA HIS A 118 -12.50 -7.07 21.40
C HIS A 118 -11.38 -6.08 21.78
N GLY A 119 -11.69 -4.86 22.22
CA GLY A 119 -10.71 -3.86 22.65
C GLY A 119 -10.10 -3.02 21.52
N GLY A 120 -9.48 -1.89 21.86
CA GLY A 120 -8.94 -0.92 20.89
C GLY A 120 -7.57 -1.29 20.30
N TRP A 121 -6.85 -2.22 20.94
CA TRP A 121 -5.48 -2.59 20.56
C TRP A 121 -5.30 -4.11 20.55
N MET A 122 -4.53 -4.60 19.58
CA MET A 122 -4.23 -6.02 19.39
C MET A 122 -2.76 -6.24 19.04
N ILE A 123 -2.33 -7.50 19.06
CA ILE A 123 -1.00 -7.90 18.60
C ILE A 123 -1.18 -8.64 17.28
N CYS A 124 -0.69 -8.06 16.18
CA CYS A 124 -0.62 -8.76 14.90
C CYS A 124 0.57 -9.70 14.92
N VAL A 125 0.29 -11.00 14.86
CA VAL A 125 1.30 -12.06 14.87
C VAL A 125 1.82 -12.31 13.47
N LYS A 126 0.91 -12.47 12.51
CA LYS A 126 1.27 -12.76 11.11
C LYS A 126 0.17 -12.33 10.15
N SER A 127 0.56 -11.99 8.93
CA SER A 127 -0.33 -11.81 7.79
C SER A 127 0.01 -12.82 6.69
N TYR A 128 -1.01 -13.45 6.12
CA TYR A 128 -0.92 -14.34 4.97
C TYR A 128 -1.53 -13.68 3.74
N THR A 129 -0.96 -13.99 2.57
CA THR A 129 -1.47 -13.55 1.27
C THR A 129 -1.55 -14.71 0.29
N GLY A 130 -2.60 -14.75 -0.54
CA GLY A 130 -2.77 -15.78 -1.58
C GLY A 130 -3.97 -16.70 -1.33
N ALA A 131 -4.17 -17.70 -2.21
CA ALA A 131 -5.36 -18.56 -2.18
C ALA A 131 -5.52 -19.37 -0.88
N GLU A 132 -4.40 -19.76 -0.25
CA GLU A 132 -4.38 -20.54 1.00
C GLU A 132 -4.33 -19.64 2.25
N ALA A 133 -4.38 -18.31 2.09
CA ALA A 133 -4.17 -17.38 3.19
C ALA A 133 -5.20 -17.54 4.32
N LYS A 134 -6.46 -17.80 3.97
CA LYS A 134 -7.53 -18.03 4.93
C LYS A 134 -7.27 -19.28 5.77
N GLU A 135 -6.97 -20.40 5.13
CA GLU A 135 -6.73 -21.69 5.79
C GLU A 135 -5.55 -21.58 6.76
N HIS A 136 -4.43 -21.01 6.31
CA HIS A 136 -3.26 -20.81 7.17
C HIS A 136 -3.55 -19.87 8.35
N ALA A 137 -4.32 -18.80 8.13
CA ALA A 137 -4.71 -17.89 9.21
C ALA A 137 -5.62 -18.58 10.24
N GLU A 138 -6.61 -19.37 9.79
CA GLU A 138 -7.51 -20.16 10.64
C GLU A 138 -6.74 -21.21 11.46
N GLN A 139 -5.80 -21.90 10.82
CA GLN A 139 -4.96 -22.90 11.46
C GLN A 139 -4.06 -22.27 12.54
N LEU A 140 -3.36 -21.18 12.23
CA LEU A 140 -2.51 -20.49 13.22
C LEU A 140 -3.36 -19.92 14.38
N THR A 141 -4.52 -19.35 14.08
CA THR A 141 -5.44 -18.83 15.12
C THR A 141 -5.90 -19.95 16.06
N THR A 142 -6.24 -21.11 15.50
CA THR A 142 -6.65 -22.29 16.25
C THR A 142 -5.50 -22.82 17.11
N GLU A 143 -4.30 -22.91 16.56
CA GLU A 143 -3.10 -23.33 17.30
C GLU A 143 -2.79 -22.40 18.47
N ILE A 144 -2.89 -21.08 18.30
CA ILE A 144 -2.68 -20.10 19.38
C ILE A 144 -3.70 -20.30 20.50
N ARG A 145 -4.99 -20.46 20.14
CA ARG A 145 -6.05 -20.68 21.12
C ARG A 145 -5.84 -21.99 21.90
N GLN A 146 -5.41 -23.06 21.23
CA GLN A 146 -5.19 -24.36 21.87
C GLN A 146 -3.90 -24.41 22.70
N THR A 147 -2.79 -23.92 22.15
CA THR A 147 -1.44 -24.09 22.73
C THR A 147 -1.14 -23.03 23.78
N HIS A 148 -1.53 -21.78 23.53
CA HIS A 148 -1.22 -20.65 24.41
C HIS A 148 -2.41 -20.18 25.23
N GLN A 149 -3.61 -20.75 25.00
CA GLN A 149 -4.85 -20.37 25.69
C GLN A 149 -5.12 -18.86 25.62
N ALA A 150 -4.68 -18.23 24.52
CA ALA A 150 -4.82 -16.81 24.28
C ALA A 150 -5.99 -16.52 23.33
N ALA A 151 -6.68 -15.42 23.56
CA ALA A 151 -7.69 -14.92 22.63
C ALA A 151 -7.01 -14.54 21.31
N ALA A 152 -7.34 -15.24 20.23
CA ALA A 152 -6.82 -14.97 18.89
C ALA A 152 -7.96 -14.79 17.90
N TYR A 153 -7.79 -13.89 16.93
CA TYR A 153 -8.81 -13.43 16.01
C TYR A 153 -8.28 -13.33 14.57
N LEU A 154 -9.20 -13.38 13.63
CA LEU A 154 -8.96 -13.25 12.19
C LEU A 154 -9.41 -11.88 11.71
N PHE A 155 -8.60 -11.27 10.84
CA PHE A 155 -8.96 -10.06 10.12
C PHE A 155 -8.74 -10.24 8.62
N ALA A 156 -9.79 -10.07 7.83
CA ALA A 156 -9.76 -10.20 6.37
C ALA A 156 -9.72 -8.81 5.71
N ARG A 157 -8.52 -8.34 5.37
CA ARG A 157 -8.35 -7.03 4.72
C ARG A 157 -8.94 -7.02 3.31
N GLY A 158 -8.78 -8.13 2.58
CA GLY A 158 -9.27 -8.24 1.20
C GLY A 158 -10.79 -8.40 1.06
N ALA A 159 -11.57 -8.41 2.15
CA ALA A 159 -13.03 -8.50 2.06
C ALA A 159 -13.64 -7.18 1.56
N GLU A 160 -13.23 -6.05 2.14
CA GLU A 160 -13.69 -4.70 1.76
C GLU A 160 -13.28 -4.36 0.32
N GLU A 161 -12.02 -4.60 -0.05
CA GLU A 161 -11.52 -4.36 -1.41
C GLU A 161 -12.28 -5.16 -2.48
N ARG A 162 -12.73 -6.38 -2.15
CA ARG A 162 -13.55 -7.21 -3.06
C ARG A 162 -14.97 -6.70 -3.21
N GLU A 163 -15.57 -6.22 -2.12
CA GLU A 163 -16.90 -5.63 -2.16
C GLU A 163 -16.90 -4.35 -3.00
N ASP A 164 -15.91 -3.48 -2.80
CA ASP A 164 -15.72 -2.27 -3.59
C ASP A 164 -15.48 -2.56 -5.07
N GLU A 165 -14.63 -3.55 -5.39
CA GLU A 165 -14.41 -3.97 -6.78
C GLU A 165 -15.68 -4.58 -7.40
N MET A 166 -16.45 -5.36 -6.64
CA MET A 166 -17.71 -5.92 -7.09
C MET A 166 -18.72 -4.82 -7.42
N LYS A 167 -18.82 -3.81 -6.55
CA LYS A 167 -19.65 -2.63 -6.76
C LYS A 167 -19.18 -1.83 -7.98
N ARG A 168 -17.87 -1.58 -8.10
CA ARG A 168 -17.27 -0.91 -9.28
C ARG A 168 -17.58 -1.67 -10.57
N ARG A 169 -17.49 -3.00 -10.57
CA ARG A 169 -17.83 -3.84 -11.73
C ARG A 169 -19.31 -3.79 -12.07
N ALA A 170 -20.18 -3.83 -11.07
CA ALA A 170 -21.62 -3.68 -11.28
C ALA A 170 -21.94 -2.32 -11.93
N GLU A 171 -21.35 -1.23 -11.42
CA GLU A 171 -21.53 0.11 -11.98
C GLU A 171 -20.98 0.26 -13.40
N VAL A 172 -19.78 -0.27 -13.67
CA VAL A 172 -19.18 -0.26 -15.02
C VAL A 172 -20.04 -1.08 -15.98
N ARG A 173 -20.52 -2.25 -15.56
CA ARG A 173 -21.42 -3.09 -16.36
C ARG A 173 -22.73 -2.37 -16.65
N GLU A 174 -23.31 -1.67 -15.68
CA GLU A 174 -24.54 -0.90 -15.88
C GLU A 174 -24.32 0.28 -16.84
N LYS A 175 -23.21 1.03 -16.68
CA LYS A 175 -22.84 2.13 -17.58
C LYS A 175 -22.62 1.63 -19.01
N MET A 176 -21.92 0.51 -19.18
CA MET A 176 -21.73 -0.12 -20.48
C MET A 176 -23.05 -0.61 -21.06
N ARG A 177 -23.95 -1.18 -20.25
CA ARG A 177 -25.29 -1.57 -20.72
C ARG A 177 -26.06 -0.37 -21.27
N LYS A 178 -26.07 0.75 -20.55
CA LYS A 178 -26.75 1.99 -21.00
C LYS A 178 -26.11 2.59 -22.25
N LEU A 179 -24.78 2.62 -22.33
CA LEU A 179 -24.06 3.17 -23.50
C LEU A 179 -24.32 2.35 -24.77
N ASN A 180 -24.50 1.03 -24.63
CA ASN A 180 -24.69 0.12 -25.75
C ASN A 180 -26.16 -0.18 -26.08
N GLU A 181 -27.11 0.28 -25.26
CA GLU A 181 -28.55 0.20 -25.53
C GLU A 181 -28.93 0.65 -26.96
N PRO A 182 -28.50 1.84 -27.47
CA PRO A 182 -28.85 2.25 -28.83
C PRO A 182 -28.22 1.35 -29.91
N PHE A 183 -27.05 0.77 -29.63
CA PHE A 183 -26.43 -0.18 -30.55
C PHE A 183 -27.20 -1.50 -30.58
N LEU A 184 -27.65 -1.99 -29.42
CA LEU A 184 -28.47 -3.19 -29.30
C LEU A 184 -29.83 -3.03 -30.00
N GLU A 185 -30.48 -1.88 -29.86
CA GLU A 185 -31.71 -1.56 -30.58
C GLU A 185 -31.51 -1.57 -32.10
N LYS A 186 -30.44 -0.93 -32.60
CA LYS A 186 -30.10 -0.94 -34.02
C LYS A 186 -29.79 -2.34 -34.54
N MET A 187 -29.09 -3.13 -33.74
CA MET A 187 -28.78 -4.53 -34.00
C MET A 187 -30.06 -5.39 -34.11
N GLN A 188 -31.02 -5.19 -33.20
CA GLN A 188 -32.32 -5.86 -33.26
C GLN A 188 -33.15 -5.46 -34.48
N ALA A 189 -33.12 -4.17 -34.85
CA ALA A 189 -33.79 -3.68 -36.05
C ALA A 189 -33.21 -4.31 -37.33
N LEU A 190 -31.88 -4.34 -37.46
CA LEU A 190 -31.20 -4.99 -38.60
C LEU A 190 -31.49 -6.49 -38.67
N LYS A 191 -31.54 -7.17 -37.52
CA LYS A 191 -31.91 -8.58 -37.46
C LYS A 191 -33.31 -8.82 -38.02
N LYS A 192 -34.31 -8.04 -37.58
CA LYS A 192 -35.68 -8.13 -38.10
C LYS A 192 -35.77 -7.88 -39.60
N GLU A 193 -34.97 -6.95 -40.12
CA GLU A 193 -34.93 -6.65 -41.56
C GLU A 193 -34.29 -7.80 -42.35
N ALA A 194 -33.20 -8.38 -41.84
CA ALA A 194 -32.56 -9.54 -42.46
C ALA A 194 -33.49 -10.76 -42.47
N ASP A 195 -34.19 -11.01 -41.36
CA ASP A 195 -35.20 -12.07 -41.23
C ASP A 195 -36.32 -11.88 -42.26
N ALA A 196 -36.82 -10.64 -42.44
CA ALA A 196 -37.84 -10.32 -43.44
C ALA A 196 -37.36 -10.50 -44.89
N LYS A 197 -36.05 -10.34 -45.14
CA LYS A 197 -35.42 -10.54 -46.46
C LYS A 197 -34.94 -11.97 -46.70
N GLY A 198 -35.07 -12.87 -45.72
CA GLY A 198 -34.53 -14.23 -45.79
C GLY A 198 -33.01 -14.27 -45.87
N GLN A 199 -32.32 -13.25 -45.36
CA GLN A 199 -30.85 -13.18 -45.36
C GLN A 199 -30.30 -13.68 -44.02
N PRO A 200 -29.20 -14.47 -44.02
CA PRO A 200 -28.56 -14.88 -42.79
C PRO A 200 -27.92 -13.68 -42.08
N PHE A 201 -28.24 -13.50 -40.80
CA PHE A 201 -27.68 -12.45 -39.95
C PHE A 201 -26.76 -13.05 -38.89
N ASP A 202 -25.47 -13.12 -39.21
CA ASP A 202 -24.45 -13.72 -38.34
C ASP A 202 -23.70 -12.61 -37.60
N VAL A 203 -24.21 -12.23 -36.43
CA VAL A 203 -23.52 -11.29 -35.54
C VAL A 203 -23.21 -11.99 -34.25
N GLY A 204 -21.92 -12.13 -33.97
CA GLY A 204 -21.43 -12.69 -32.73
C GLY A 204 -21.90 -11.88 -31.52
N PRO A 205 -21.94 -12.50 -30.33
CA PRO A 205 -22.32 -11.81 -29.11
C PRO A 205 -21.39 -10.62 -28.85
N LEU A 206 -21.97 -9.50 -28.43
CA LEU A 206 -21.21 -8.31 -28.07
C LEU A 206 -20.40 -8.60 -26.80
N THR A 207 -19.09 -8.80 -26.97
CA THR A 207 -18.19 -9.09 -25.85
C THR A 207 -17.55 -7.80 -25.33
N PHE A 208 -17.70 -7.56 -24.04
CA PHE A 208 -17.02 -6.45 -23.36
C PHE A 208 -15.88 -6.99 -22.53
N ARG A 209 -14.65 -6.57 -22.84
CA ARG A 209 -13.49 -6.84 -21.99
C ARG A 209 -13.48 -5.83 -20.85
N MET A 210 -13.87 -6.25 -19.65
CA MET A 210 -13.68 -5.46 -18.45
C MET A 210 -12.31 -5.80 -17.85
N PRO A 211 -11.49 -4.80 -17.50
CA PRO A 211 -10.26 -5.05 -16.76
C PRO A 211 -10.63 -5.59 -15.37
N THR A 212 -10.23 -6.83 -15.12
CA THR A 212 -10.36 -7.53 -13.85
C THR A 212 -9.11 -7.26 -13.03
N VAL A 213 -9.25 -6.56 -11.92
CA VAL A 213 -8.20 -6.56 -10.88
C VAL A 213 -8.41 -7.82 -10.05
N GLU A 214 -7.37 -8.66 -9.99
CA GLU A 214 -7.35 -9.82 -9.12
C GLU A 214 -6.77 -9.40 -7.76
N TYR A 215 -7.60 -9.44 -6.73
CA TYR A 215 -7.18 -9.16 -5.36
C TYR A 215 -6.81 -10.48 -4.71
N ASN A 216 -5.54 -10.62 -4.34
CA ASN A 216 -5.10 -11.74 -3.52
C ASN A 216 -5.82 -11.67 -2.17
N GLU A 217 -6.24 -12.81 -1.62
CA GLU A 217 -6.76 -12.82 -0.26
C GLU A 217 -5.66 -12.39 0.71
N GLN A 218 -6.03 -11.54 1.68
CA GLN A 218 -5.12 -11.01 2.69
C GLN A 218 -5.77 -11.21 4.06
N TRP A 219 -5.12 -12.03 4.89
CA TRP A 219 -5.62 -12.41 6.21
C TRP A 219 -4.57 -12.14 7.27
N ALA A 220 -4.96 -11.53 8.37
CA ALA A 220 -4.10 -11.31 9.53
C ALA A 220 -4.61 -12.10 10.74
N VAL A 221 -3.65 -12.64 11.51
CA VAL A 221 -3.88 -13.29 12.79
C VAL A 221 -3.54 -12.32 13.90
N LEU A 222 -4.54 -11.96 14.68
CA LEU A 222 -4.46 -11.01 15.77
C LEU A 222 -4.59 -11.73 17.11
N VAL A 223 -3.90 -11.25 18.13
CA VAL A 223 -3.95 -11.79 19.49
C VAL A 223 -4.31 -10.69 20.48
N GLY A 224 -5.15 -11.06 21.44
CA GLY A 224 -5.53 -10.25 22.58
C GLY A 224 -6.78 -9.42 22.33
N GLY A 225 -6.90 -8.34 23.09
CA GLY A 225 -8.06 -7.46 23.02
C GLY A 225 -7.94 -6.37 24.05
N PHE A 226 -6.85 -5.62 23.92
CA PHE A 226 -6.36 -4.75 24.96
C PHE A 226 -7.06 -3.38 24.86
N LYS A 227 -7.36 -2.81 26.03
CA LYS A 227 -7.98 -1.48 26.11
C LYS A 227 -7.04 -0.39 25.60
N ASP A 228 -5.75 -0.51 25.91
CA ASP A 228 -4.73 0.51 25.68
C ASP A 228 -3.44 -0.08 25.10
N MET A 229 -2.72 0.74 24.34
CA MET A 229 -1.52 0.34 23.60
C MET A 229 -0.40 -0.17 24.53
N ASP A 230 -0.26 0.44 25.70
CA ASP A 230 0.82 0.10 26.64
C ASP A 230 0.60 -1.29 27.24
N THR A 231 -0.65 -1.66 27.52
CA THR A 231 -1.04 -3.03 27.94
C THR A 231 -0.76 -4.05 26.83
N ALA A 232 -1.12 -3.73 25.59
CA ALA A 232 -0.79 -4.58 24.43
C ALA A 232 0.73 -4.73 24.25
N ARG A 233 1.50 -3.67 24.51
CA ARG A 233 2.96 -3.69 24.40
C ARG A 233 3.61 -4.53 25.49
N ALA A 234 3.08 -4.50 26.71
CA ALA A 234 3.53 -5.38 27.78
C ALA A 234 3.27 -6.85 27.42
N ALA A 235 2.08 -7.17 26.92
CA ALA A 235 1.72 -8.51 26.47
C ALA A 235 2.56 -9.01 25.28
N LEU A 236 2.96 -8.11 24.37
CA LEU A 236 3.82 -8.44 23.23
C LEU A 236 5.15 -9.10 23.67
N ASN A 237 5.71 -8.69 24.81
CA ASN A 237 6.94 -9.29 25.33
C ASN A 237 6.75 -10.78 25.71
N THR A 238 5.54 -11.17 26.11
CA THR A 238 5.18 -12.55 26.38
C THR A 238 4.95 -13.32 25.07
N VAL A 239 4.20 -12.73 24.14
CA VAL A 239 3.93 -13.33 22.82
C VAL A 239 5.23 -13.64 22.09
N ARG A 240 6.19 -12.72 22.06
CA ARG A 240 7.49 -12.91 21.39
C ARG A 240 8.34 -14.06 21.93
N LYS A 241 8.01 -14.59 23.12
CA LYS A 241 8.70 -15.74 23.73
C LYS A 241 8.02 -17.07 23.46
N TRP A 242 6.88 -17.08 22.77
CA TRP A 242 6.18 -18.31 22.42
C TRP A 242 7.01 -19.16 21.45
N ALA A 243 6.97 -20.48 21.67
CA ALA A 243 7.61 -21.46 20.80
C ALA A 243 6.98 -21.38 19.40
N PRO A 244 7.75 -21.56 18.31
CA PRO A 244 7.20 -21.48 16.96
C PRO A 244 6.11 -22.55 16.73
N PRO A 245 5.14 -22.28 15.84
CA PRO A 245 4.16 -23.27 15.41
C PRO A 245 4.79 -24.58 14.95
N LYS A 246 4.12 -25.70 15.23
CA LYS A 246 4.63 -27.02 14.81
C LYS A 246 4.56 -27.22 13.30
N ASP A 247 3.57 -26.64 12.65
CA ASP A 247 3.40 -26.73 11.20
C ASP A 247 4.27 -25.67 10.49
N THR A 248 5.22 -26.14 9.69
CA THR A 248 6.15 -25.27 8.95
C THR A 248 5.46 -24.42 7.88
N ARG A 249 4.27 -24.82 7.40
CA ARG A 249 3.47 -24.03 6.44
C ARG A 249 2.98 -22.70 7.04
N LEU A 250 2.92 -22.62 8.37
CA LEU A 250 2.52 -21.41 9.08
C LEU A 250 3.69 -20.42 9.23
N LEU A 251 4.92 -20.84 8.96
CA LEU A 251 6.15 -20.06 9.16
C LEU A 251 6.61 -19.40 7.85
N ASP A 252 7.31 -18.27 7.96
CA ASP A 252 7.97 -17.68 6.77
C ASP A 252 9.36 -18.31 6.60
N TYR A 253 9.78 -18.55 5.37
CA TYR A 253 11.12 -19.03 5.06
C TYR A 253 11.98 -17.86 4.57
N ALA A 254 13.02 -17.51 5.33
CA ALA A 254 13.96 -16.48 4.94
C ALA A 254 15.30 -17.07 4.54
N VAL A 255 15.85 -16.59 3.44
CA VAL A 255 17.19 -16.95 2.95
C VAL A 255 18.12 -15.76 3.18
N GLY A 256 19.02 -15.91 4.13
CA GLY A 256 20.15 -14.99 4.34
C GLY A 256 21.30 -15.37 3.43
N ALA A 257 21.94 -14.38 2.80
CA ALA A 257 23.18 -14.55 2.06
C ALA A 257 24.29 -13.84 2.81
N VAL A 258 25.27 -14.59 3.31
CA VAL A 258 26.47 -14.03 3.95
C VAL A 258 27.61 -14.14 2.95
N ALA A 259 28.17 -13.00 2.56
CA ALA A 259 29.38 -12.96 1.75
C ALA A 259 30.59 -13.21 2.67
N SER A 260 31.35 -14.26 2.38
CA SER A 260 32.66 -14.52 2.94
C SER A 260 33.73 -14.36 1.84
N GLU A 261 35.00 -14.28 2.24
CA GLU A 261 36.13 -14.25 1.29
C GLU A 261 36.14 -15.44 0.32
N SER A 262 35.50 -16.55 0.71
CA SER A 262 35.36 -17.78 -0.08
C SER A 262 34.09 -17.85 -0.94
N GLY A 263 33.23 -16.83 -0.93
CA GLY A 263 31.99 -16.78 -1.72
C GLY A 263 30.74 -16.44 -0.90
N VAL A 264 29.56 -16.61 -1.49
CA VAL A 264 28.28 -16.29 -0.84
C VAL A 264 27.64 -17.57 -0.33
N THR A 265 27.57 -17.73 1.00
CA THR A 265 26.85 -18.86 1.61
C THR A 265 25.41 -18.44 1.88
N LYS A 266 24.45 -19.20 1.33
CA LYS A 266 23.02 -18.99 1.57
C LYS A 266 22.57 -19.89 2.72
N THR A 267 22.11 -19.30 3.82
CA THR A 267 21.50 -20.02 4.94
C THR A 267 20.02 -19.69 4.98
N GLY A 268 19.17 -20.71 4.83
CA GLY A 268 17.72 -20.56 4.95
C GLY A 268 17.20 -21.04 6.30
N ALA A 269 16.32 -20.28 6.94
CA ALA A 269 15.69 -20.64 8.20
C ALA A 269 14.23 -20.22 8.23
N TYR A 270 13.41 -20.99 8.95
CA TYR A 270 12.04 -20.61 9.25
C TYR A 270 12.01 -19.52 10.34
N ILE A 271 11.25 -18.46 10.09
CA ILE A 271 11.05 -17.36 11.04
C ILE A 271 9.87 -17.69 11.94
N ASN A 272 10.08 -17.57 13.25
CA ASN A 272 9.02 -17.67 14.24
C ASN A 272 8.07 -16.45 14.11
N PRO A 273 6.79 -16.64 13.77
CA PRO A 273 5.85 -15.54 13.59
C PRO A 273 5.62 -14.74 14.89
N TYR A 274 5.75 -15.39 16.05
CA TYR A 274 5.57 -14.71 17.33
C TYR A 274 6.69 -13.71 17.60
N ALA A 275 7.92 -13.99 17.15
CA ALA A 275 9.07 -13.13 17.36
C ALA A 275 8.98 -11.81 16.57
N SER A 276 8.34 -11.85 15.39
CA SER A 276 8.11 -10.68 14.53
C SER A 276 6.81 -9.93 14.85
N ALA A 277 6.02 -10.39 15.82
CA ALA A 277 4.74 -9.78 16.16
C ALA A 277 4.86 -8.28 16.52
N ILE A 278 3.83 -7.51 16.19
CA ILE A 278 3.74 -6.07 16.41
C ILE A 278 2.40 -5.67 17.05
N VAL A 279 2.40 -4.60 17.85
CA VAL A 279 1.15 -4.02 18.36
C VAL A 279 0.49 -3.21 17.25
N VAL A 280 -0.79 -3.42 17.04
CA VAL A 280 -1.62 -2.72 16.06
C VAL A 280 -2.91 -2.24 16.72
N PRO A 281 -3.52 -1.13 16.24
CA PRO A 281 -4.90 -0.82 16.58
C PRO A 281 -5.82 -1.96 16.14
N ASN A 282 -6.93 -2.18 16.85
CA ASN A 282 -7.92 -3.15 16.42
C ASN A 282 -8.52 -2.68 15.08
N PRO A 283 -8.34 -3.43 13.98
CA PRO A 283 -8.81 -2.99 12.68
C PRO A 283 -10.34 -2.95 12.58
N ALA A 284 -11.07 -3.67 13.42
CA ALA A 284 -12.53 -3.56 13.51
C ALA A 284 -12.98 -2.29 14.26
N THR A 285 -12.15 -1.71 15.13
CA THR A 285 -12.46 -0.42 15.79
C THR A 285 -12.16 0.78 14.90
N HIS A 286 -11.48 0.57 13.77
CA HIS A 286 -11.07 1.63 12.87
C HIS A 286 -11.85 1.61 11.56
N HIS A 287 -12.92 2.38 11.53
CA HIS A 287 -12.84 3.55 10.69
C HIS A 287 -12.54 4.69 11.66
N ALA A 288 -11.29 5.18 11.70
CA ALA A 288 -11.10 6.54 12.20
C ALA A 288 -12.11 7.35 11.40
N ASN A 289 -13.07 7.97 12.09
CA ASN A 289 -14.01 8.83 11.40
C ASN A 289 -13.11 9.76 10.57
N PRO A 290 -13.24 9.81 9.23
CA PRO A 290 -12.37 10.67 8.43
C PRO A 290 -12.47 12.14 8.88
N ASN A 291 -13.50 12.46 9.67
CA ASN A 291 -13.74 13.74 10.33
C ASN A 291 -13.12 13.85 11.74
N GLN A 292 -12.50 12.80 12.29
CA GLN A 292 -11.86 12.81 13.61
C GLN A 292 -10.52 13.53 13.53
N ARG A 293 -10.44 14.66 14.24
CA ARG A 293 -9.22 15.46 14.33
C ARG A 293 -8.17 14.70 15.13
N ILE A 294 -7.03 14.46 14.50
CA ILE A 294 -5.84 13.93 15.18
C ILE A 294 -5.14 15.13 15.85
N PRO A 295 -4.88 15.11 17.17
CA PRO A 295 -4.09 16.15 17.82
C PRO A 295 -2.76 16.34 17.12
N ILE A 296 -2.40 17.59 16.80
CA ILE A 296 -1.13 17.88 16.13
C ILE A 296 0.04 17.77 17.11
N ASP A 297 1.15 17.21 16.66
CA ASP A 297 2.39 17.20 17.43
C ASP A 297 2.91 18.64 17.61
N PRO A 298 3.21 19.11 18.84
CA PRO A 298 3.81 20.41 19.08
C PRO A 298 5.06 20.71 18.26
N ALA A 299 5.86 19.69 17.91
CA ALA A 299 7.03 19.86 17.04
C ALA A 299 6.63 20.30 15.62
N VAL A 300 5.51 19.81 15.10
CA VAL A 300 4.98 20.21 13.79
C VAL A 300 4.55 21.67 13.80
N ILE A 301 3.93 22.14 14.89
CA ILE A 301 3.61 23.57 15.05
C ILE A 301 4.91 24.39 14.91
N LYS A 302 5.92 24.05 15.70
CA LYS A 302 7.22 24.75 15.73
C LYS A 302 7.92 24.80 14.37
N TRP A 303 7.91 23.70 13.60
CA TRP A 303 8.53 23.68 12.26
C TRP A 303 7.82 24.56 11.23
N ASN A 304 6.57 24.94 11.49
CA ASN A 304 5.73 25.68 10.56
C ASN A 304 5.49 27.15 10.97
N GLU A 305 5.91 27.57 12.17
CA GLU A 305 5.70 28.94 12.68
C GLU A 305 6.24 30.03 11.72
N GLY A 306 7.42 29.80 11.14
CA GLY A 306 8.08 30.74 10.22
C GLY A 306 7.59 30.67 8.77
N GLU A 307 6.72 29.72 8.41
CA GLU A 307 6.30 29.51 7.03
C GLU A 307 5.13 30.45 6.67
N PRO A 308 5.30 31.44 5.77
CA PRO A 308 4.23 32.37 5.39
C PRO A 308 3.02 31.65 4.80
N LEU A 309 3.24 30.58 4.04
CA LEU A 309 2.19 29.77 3.43
C LEU A 309 1.78 28.57 4.29
N SER A 310 2.00 28.62 5.61
CA SER A 310 1.70 27.49 6.49
C SER A 310 0.22 27.10 6.42
N LEU A 311 -0.04 25.80 6.25
CA LEU A 311 -1.37 25.21 6.31
C LEU A 311 -2.05 25.45 7.66
N LEU A 312 -1.28 25.60 8.74
CA LEU A 312 -1.81 25.88 10.08
C LEU A 312 -2.46 27.26 10.19
N LYS A 313 -2.21 28.16 9.23
CA LYS A 313 -2.82 29.50 9.15
C LYS A 313 -4.18 29.50 8.45
N CYS A 314 -4.61 28.38 7.87
CA CYS A 314 -5.92 28.26 7.23
C CYS A 314 -7.04 28.44 8.26
N LYS A 315 -8.16 29.05 7.85
CA LYS A 315 -9.31 29.32 8.72
C LYS A 315 -10.34 28.18 8.70
N LYS A 316 -10.47 27.49 7.58
CA LYS A 316 -11.40 26.37 7.44
C LYS A 316 -10.76 25.03 7.79
N ASP A 317 -11.55 23.97 7.82
CA ASP A 317 -11.12 22.67 8.35
C ASP A 317 -10.61 21.70 7.28
N TRP A 318 -10.90 21.95 6.01
CA TRP A 318 -10.52 21.06 4.90
C TRP A 318 -9.63 21.76 3.89
N THR A 319 -8.75 20.98 3.26
CA THR A 319 -7.93 21.41 2.11
C THR A 319 -7.76 20.25 1.12
N LEU A 320 -7.22 20.52 -0.07
CA LEU A 320 -6.86 19.49 -1.03
C LEU A 320 -5.36 19.23 -1.01
N LEU A 321 -4.94 18.02 -0.67
CA LEU A 321 -3.56 17.57 -0.85
C LEU A 321 -3.27 17.34 -2.34
N VAL A 322 -2.28 18.05 -2.88
CA VAL A 322 -1.89 17.94 -4.31
C VAL A 322 -0.53 17.29 -4.53
N LYS A 323 0.37 17.41 -3.56
CA LYS A 323 1.68 16.76 -3.61
C LYS A 323 2.22 16.52 -2.21
N TRP A 324 2.86 15.37 -2.04
CA TRP A 324 3.62 15.04 -0.86
C TRP A 324 5.06 14.74 -1.25
N PHE A 325 5.99 15.46 -0.65
CA PHE A 325 7.42 15.18 -0.72
C PHE A 325 7.82 14.41 0.52
N THR A 326 8.27 13.17 0.36
CA THR A 326 8.79 12.33 1.44
C THR A 326 10.30 12.17 1.30
N VAL A 327 11.00 12.24 2.42
CA VAL A 327 12.40 11.83 2.50
C VAL A 327 12.43 10.41 3.07
N SER A 328 13.19 9.52 2.42
CA SER A 328 13.39 8.17 2.93
C SER A 328 14.09 8.23 4.29
N VAL A 329 13.41 7.77 5.33
CA VAL A 329 14.00 7.62 6.66
C VAL A 329 14.70 6.27 6.72
N LYS A 330 16.02 6.27 6.92
CA LYS A 330 16.75 5.04 7.23
C LYS A 330 16.58 4.75 8.72
N VAL A 331 15.96 3.62 9.06
CA VAL A 331 15.92 3.14 10.45
C VAL A 331 17.31 2.65 10.81
N GLN A 332 18.05 3.43 11.60
CA GLN A 332 19.33 3.00 12.15
C GLN A 332 19.10 2.14 13.39
N SER A 333 19.64 0.92 13.39
CA SER A 333 19.64 0.06 14.57
C SER A 333 20.52 0.67 15.67
N LYS A 334 20.03 0.62 16.92
CA LYS A 334 20.72 1.16 18.10
C LYS A 334 22.10 0.52 18.37
N SER A 335 22.43 -0.60 17.72
CA SER A 335 23.73 -1.27 17.81
C SER A 335 24.83 -0.64 16.95
N ASP A 336 24.49 0.26 16.01
CA ASP A 336 25.49 1.08 15.30
C ASP A 336 25.83 2.30 16.16
N ASP A 337 26.49 2.06 17.29
CA ASP A 337 27.10 3.11 18.11
C ASP A 337 28.38 3.63 17.43
N GLY A 338 28.17 4.30 16.29
CA GLY A 338 29.10 5.33 15.85
C GLY A 338 29.25 6.36 16.95
N SER A 339 30.50 6.61 17.35
CA SER A 339 30.94 7.57 18.37
C SER A 339 30.05 8.81 18.42
N VAL A 340 29.66 9.21 19.64
CA VAL A 340 28.86 10.40 19.95
C VAL A 340 29.42 11.66 19.27
N LEU A 341 30.74 11.70 19.02
CA LEU A 341 31.39 12.80 18.28
C LEU A 341 31.01 12.82 16.78
N GLY A 342 30.81 11.66 16.15
CA GLY A 342 30.37 11.56 14.75
C GLY A 342 28.90 11.97 14.53
N LYS A 343 28.04 11.75 15.54
CA LYS A 343 26.64 12.24 15.56
C LYS A 343 26.56 13.76 15.73
N LEU A 344 27.56 14.38 16.36
CA LEU A 344 27.64 15.83 16.57
C LEU A 344 28.30 16.59 15.41
N LEU A 345 29.14 15.94 14.59
CA LEU A 345 30.01 16.63 13.63
C LEU A 345 29.92 16.22 12.15
N GLY A 346 29.16 15.21 11.70
CA GLY A 346 29.25 14.93 10.26
C GLY A 346 28.38 13.88 9.54
N THR A 347 27.43 13.19 10.16
CA THR A 347 26.64 12.15 9.43
C THR A 347 25.16 12.47 9.23
N ASN A 348 24.68 13.61 9.73
CA ASN A 348 23.28 14.05 9.58
C ASN A 348 23.07 15.15 8.52
N SER A 349 24.13 15.67 7.90
CA SER A 349 24.01 16.74 6.90
C SER A 349 23.18 16.30 5.70
N GLU A 350 23.42 15.10 5.15
CA GLU A 350 22.71 14.66 3.95
C GLU A 350 21.20 14.49 4.17
N ALA A 351 20.78 13.99 5.33
CA ALA A 351 19.36 13.89 5.66
C ALA A 351 18.71 15.26 5.85
N ALA A 352 19.40 16.17 6.53
CA ALA A 352 18.95 17.55 6.71
C ALA A 352 18.90 18.31 5.37
N ASP A 353 19.90 18.16 4.51
CA ASP A 353 19.98 18.75 3.18
C ASP A 353 18.87 18.21 2.27
N ARG A 354 18.56 16.91 2.35
CA ARG A 354 17.41 16.32 1.65
C ARG A 354 16.09 16.89 2.14
N LEU A 355 15.91 17.03 3.46
CA LEU A 355 14.70 17.64 4.02
C LEU A 355 14.56 19.11 3.60
N ASP A 356 15.63 19.90 3.68
CA ASP A 356 15.65 21.29 3.20
C ASP A 356 15.36 21.38 1.69
N GLY A 357 15.94 20.48 0.90
CA GLY A 357 15.63 20.32 -0.52
C GLY A 357 14.15 20.05 -0.77
N THR A 358 13.52 19.14 -0.02
CA THR A 358 12.08 18.88 -0.13
C THR A 358 11.23 20.07 0.29
N ALA A 359 11.64 20.81 1.32
CA ALA A 359 10.95 22.02 1.76
C ALA A 359 11.01 23.12 0.69
N LYS A 360 12.18 23.33 0.07
CA LYS A 360 12.36 24.27 -1.05
C LYS A 360 11.51 23.88 -2.26
N GLN A 361 11.46 22.60 -2.62
CA GLN A 361 10.60 22.11 -3.70
C GLN A 361 9.12 22.35 -3.39
N ALA A 362 8.67 22.06 -2.17
CA ALA A 362 7.30 22.32 -1.74
C ALA A 362 6.94 23.82 -1.84
N ARG A 363 7.86 24.71 -1.42
CA ARG A 363 7.71 26.17 -1.57
C ARG A 363 7.61 26.59 -3.03
N LEU A 364 8.49 26.08 -3.90
CA LEU A 364 8.47 26.40 -5.32
C LEU A 364 7.12 26.03 -5.96
N ILE A 365 6.56 24.86 -5.65
CA ILE A 365 5.24 24.48 -6.15
C ILE A 365 4.15 25.38 -5.58
N ALA A 366 4.14 25.61 -4.26
CA ALA A 366 3.11 26.44 -3.63
C ALA A 366 3.13 27.87 -4.19
N HIS A 367 4.30 28.49 -4.30
CA HIS A 367 4.44 29.81 -4.91
C HIS A 367 4.09 29.80 -6.40
N GLY A 368 4.53 28.79 -7.16
CA GLY A 368 4.20 28.65 -8.57
C GLY A 368 2.70 28.50 -8.82
N LEU A 369 1.97 27.84 -7.93
CA LEU A 369 0.50 27.77 -7.99
C LEU A 369 -0.16 29.13 -7.78
N ARG A 370 0.45 30.03 -7.01
CA ARG A 370 -0.02 31.40 -6.77
C ARG A 370 0.51 32.42 -7.79
N ASP A 371 1.42 32.03 -8.67
CA ASP A 371 2.01 32.92 -9.68
C ASP A 371 0.97 33.38 -10.70
N ALA A 372 1.08 34.65 -11.14
CA ALA A 372 0.11 35.26 -12.05
C ALA A 372 -0.07 34.45 -13.35
N LYS A 373 1.01 33.91 -13.94
CA LYS A 373 0.92 33.14 -15.18
C LYS A 373 0.20 31.81 -14.98
N MET A 374 0.41 31.18 -13.82
CA MET A 374 -0.32 29.97 -13.48
C MET A 374 -1.80 30.30 -13.29
N GLN A 375 -2.14 31.37 -12.55
CA GLN A 375 -3.53 31.80 -12.35
C GLN A 375 -4.24 32.10 -13.68
N GLU A 376 -3.57 32.76 -14.62
CA GLU A 376 -4.09 32.99 -15.98
C GLU A 376 -4.37 31.67 -16.72
N SER A 377 -3.44 30.71 -16.64
CA SER A 377 -3.59 29.39 -17.24
C SER A 377 -4.79 28.63 -16.65
N ILE A 378 -4.97 28.74 -15.32
CA ILE A 378 -6.10 28.15 -14.60
C ILE A 378 -7.42 28.80 -15.04
N ALA A 379 -7.45 30.13 -15.15
CA ALA A 379 -8.62 30.87 -15.60
C ALA A 379 -9.04 30.49 -17.04
N LEU A 380 -8.09 30.09 -17.88
CA LEU A 380 -8.34 29.62 -19.25
C LEU A 380 -8.85 28.17 -19.30
N VAL A 381 -8.41 27.32 -18.38
CA VAL A 381 -8.81 25.90 -18.33
C VAL A 381 -10.16 25.70 -17.65
N ALA A 382 -10.47 26.45 -16.58
CA ALA A 382 -11.69 26.26 -15.79
C ALA A 382 -12.99 26.28 -16.64
N PRO A 383 -13.21 27.22 -17.57
CA PRO A 383 -14.42 27.24 -18.39
C PRO A 383 -14.57 26.00 -19.29
N ARG A 384 -13.46 25.40 -19.74
CA ARG A 384 -13.48 24.17 -20.56
C ARG A 384 -13.99 22.95 -19.78
N LEU A 385 -13.90 23.02 -18.46
CA LEU A 385 -14.42 22.01 -17.53
C LEU A 385 -15.81 22.39 -16.98
N GLY A 386 -16.41 23.49 -17.45
CA GLY A 386 -17.69 24.00 -16.94
C GLY A 386 -17.57 24.61 -15.54
N LEU A 387 -16.39 25.07 -15.16
CA LEU A 387 -16.09 25.64 -13.84
C LEU A 387 -15.91 27.16 -13.93
N ALA A 388 -16.33 27.88 -12.89
CA ALA A 388 -16.01 29.30 -12.75
C ALA A 388 -14.51 29.45 -12.40
N PRO A 389 -13.79 30.39 -13.02
CA PRO A 389 -12.40 30.66 -12.66
C PRO A 389 -12.35 31.21 -11.23
N ALA A 390 -11.58 30.54 -10.37
CA ALA A 390 -11.34 30.96 -8.99
C ALA A 390 -9.83 31.01 -8.74
N PRO A 391 -9.33 32.01 -7.99
CA PRO A 391 -7.91 32.09 -7.67
C PRO A 391 -7.51 30.88 -6.84
N VAL A 392 -6.37 30.29 -7.17
CA VAL A 392 -5.84 29.12 -6.46
C VAL A 392 -4.94 29.56 -5.32
N GLU A 393 -5.43 29.40 -4.09
CA GLU A 393 -4.61 29.53 -2.89
C GLU A 393 -3.89 28.21 -2.59
N SER A 394 -2.60 28.25 -2.29
CA SER A 394 -1.80 27.06 -1.95
C SER A 394 -1.17 27.18 -0.57
N TYR A 395 -1.04 26.08 0.16
CA TYR A 395 -0.48 26.05 1.51
C TYR A 395 0.51 24.90 1.68
N ILE A 396 1.41 25.03 2.65
CA ILE A 396 2.49 24.08 2.92
C ILE A 396 2.39 23.59 4.36
N LEU A 397 2.58 22.29 4.59
CA LEU A 397 2.79 21.74 5.93
C LEU A 397 4.10 20.96 5.96
N HIS A 398 5.07 21.45 6.73
CA HIS A 398 6.31 20.74 6.99
C HIS A 398 6.10 19.69 8.09
N LEU A 399 6.57 18.48 7.84
CA LEU A 399 6.51 17.33 8.73
C LEU A 399 7.93 16.82 9.00
N LYS A 400 8.07 15.94 10.00
CA LYS A 400 9.37 15.33 10.35
C LYS A 400 10.03 14.63 9.15
N THR A 401 9.21 14.04 8.29
CA THR A 401 9.63 13.17 7.18
C THR A 401 9.48 13.83 5.82
N GLY A 402 9.12 15.11 5.74
CA GLY A 402 8.93 15.77 4.45
C GLY A 402 8.01 16.98 4.48
N SER A 403 7.40 17.30 3.35
CA SER A 403 6.53 18.48 3.19
C SER A 403 5.30 18.16 2.34
N LEU A 404 4.14 18.65 2.77
CA LEU A 404 2.88 18.58 2.02
C LEU A 404 2.63 19.90 1.33
N VAL A 405 2.15 19.85 0.08
CA VAL A 405 1.59 20.99 -0.64
C VAL A 405 0.11 20.75 -0.82
N THR A 406 -0.68 21.74 -0.42
CA THR A 406 -2.14 21.68 -0.40
C THR A 406 -2.73 22.90 -1.09
N VAL A 407 -4.00 22.83 -1.49
CA VAL A 407 -4.70 23.87 -2.24
C VAL A 407 -6.08 24.15 -1.64
N GLY A 408 -6.34 25.44 -1.44
CA GLY A 408 -7.60 25.99 -0.95
C GLY A 408 -7.88 25.65 0.50
N GLN A 409 -9.00 26.16 0.97
CA GLN A 409 -9.56 25.89 2.29
C GLN A 409 -11.08 25.78 2.14
N TYR A 410 -11.69 24.78 2.76
CA TYR A 410 -13.08 24.38 2.51
C TYR A 410 -13.79 23.99 3.80
N ASP A 411 -15.12 24.08 3.79
CA ASP A 411 -15.93 23.86 5.00
C ASP A 411 -16.15 22.36 5.29
N GLY A 412 -16.06 21.52 4.27
CA GLY A 412 -16.28 20.08 4.38
C GLY A 412 -15.73 19.29 3.19
N PRO A 413 -15.74 17.94 3.25
CA PRO A 413 -15.31 17.08 2.16
C PRO A 413 -16.24 17.16 0.94
N ASP A 414 -17.52 17.51 1.17
CA ASP A 414 -18.55 17.65 0.14
C ASP A 414 -18.76 19.11 -0.32
N ASP A 415 -17.87 20.03 0.08
CA ASP A 415 -17.94 21.44 -0.35
C ASP A 415 -17.89 21.53 -1.90
N PRO A 416 -18.88 22.15 -2.56
CA PRO A 416 -18.88 22.27 -4.01
C PRO A 416 -17.61 22.91 -4.59
N ASN A 417 -17.01 23.86 -3.86
CA ASN A 417 -15.77 24.51 -4.28
C ASN A 417 -14.58 23.56 -4.21
N LEU A 418 -14.55 22.67 -3.20
CA LEU A 418 -13.54 21.63 -3.07
C LEU A 418 -13.62 20.68 -4.26
N ILE A 419 -14.81 20.16 -4.55
CA ILE A 419 -15.04 19.20 -5.64
C ILE A 419 -14.66 19.84 -6.99
N ASN A 420 -15.03 21.11 -7.19
CA ASN A 420 -14.68 21.85 -8.40
C ASN A 420 -13.16 22.05 -8.54
N MET A 421 -12.49 22.44 -7.46
CA MET A 421 -11.03 22.58 -7.46
C MET A 421 -10.33 21.23 -7.69
N GLN A 422 -10.85 20.15 -7.11
CA GLN A 422 -10.31 18.80 -7.30
C GLN A 422 -10.40 18.38 -8.78
N LYS A 423 -11.54 18.62 -9.44
CA LYS A 423 -11.72 18.38 -10.88
C LYS A 423 -10.77 19.22 -11.73
N LEU A 424 -10.64 20.51 -11.40
CA LEU A 424 -9.77 21.46 -12.07
C LEU A 424 -8.31 20.99 -12.05
N LEU A 425 -7.77 20.70 -10.87
CA LEU A 425 -6.38 20.26 -10.68
C LEU A 425 -6.12 18.88 -11.29
N SER A 426 -7.08 17.96 -11.18
CA SER A 426 -6.98 16.61 -11.78
C SER A 426 -7.00 16.62 -13.31
N GLY A 427 -7.57 17.67 -13.90
CA GLY A 427 -7.62 17.90 -15.34
C GLY A 427 -6.38 18.59 -15.92
N MET A 428 -5.48 19.11 -15.07
CA MET A 428 -4.28 19.81 -15.54
C MET A 428 -3.24 18.81 -16.06
N THR A 429 -2.86 18.99 -17.32
CA THR A 429 -1.79 18.24 -17.96
C THR A 429 -0.73 19.18 -18.52
N PHE A 430 0.52 18.74 -18.51
CA PHE A 430 1.62 19.39 -19.21
C PHE A 430 2.22 18.43 -20.24
N ASP A 431 2.70 19.00 -21.34
CA ASP A 431 3.43 18.24 -22.35
C ASP A 431 4.89 18.09 -21.91
N VAL A 432 5.39 16.86 -21.90
CA VAL A 432 6.79 16.55 -21.63
C VAL A 432 7.50 16.34 -22.95
N ASP A 433 8.34 17.30 -23.33
CA ASP A 433 9.22 17.18 -24.48
C ASP A 433 10.45 16.34 -24.13
N TYR A 434 10.69 15.30 -24.92
CA TYR A 434 11.86 14.45 -24.78
C TYR A 434 12.96 14.87 -25.75
N LYS A 435 14.18 15.05 -25.23
CA LYS A 435 15.36 15.40 -26.04
C LYS A 435 15.78 14.32 -27.03
N ASP A 436 15.30 13.08 -26.86
CA ASP A 436 15.60 11.94 -27.72
C ASP A 436 14.68 11.84 -28.95
N GLY A 437 13.84 12.86 -29.20
CA GLY A 437 12.95 12.91 -30.35
C GLY A 437 11.69 12.09 -30.21
N ARG A 438 11.41 11.49 -29.04
CA ARG A 438 10.10 10.91 -28.76
C ARG A 438 9.00 11.98 -28.81
N PRO A 439 7.79 11.63 -29.28
CA PRO A 439 6.67 12.57 -29.29
C PRO A 439 6.38 13.05 -27.87
N PRO A 440 5.92 14.31 -27.70
CA PRO A 440 5.59 14.85 -26.39
C PRO A 440 4.53 13.98 -25.71
N GLU A 441 4.77 13.66 -24.44
CA GLU A 441 3.83 12.89 -23.62
C GLU A 441 3.06 13.84 -22.70
N LYS A 442 1.74 13.73 -22.72
CA LYS A 442 0.89 14.45 -21.76
C LYS A 442 0.96 13.79 -20.40
N ARG A 443 1.49 14.50 -19.42
CA ARG A 443 1.50 14.05 -18.02
C ARG A 443 0.58 14.92 -17.17
N LYS A 444 -0.06 14.30 -16.18
CA LYS A 444 -0.84 15.03 -15.19
C LYS A 444 0.12 15.85 -14.32
N LEU A 445 -0.27 17.09 -14.02
CA LEU A 445 0.51 17.93 -13.11
C LEU A 445 0.52 17.37 -11.68
N PHE A 446 -0.63 16.82 -11.27
CA PHE A 446 -0.81 16.19 -9.96
C PHE A 446 -1.40 14.79 -10.14
N ASP A 447 -0.68 13.78 -9.64
CA ASP A 447 -1.12 12.38 -9.70
C ASP A 447 -2.20 12.09 -8.64
N THR A 448 -2.14 12.79 -7.51
CA THR A 448 -3.01 12.59 -6.35
C THR A 448 -3.58 13.94 -5.92
N VAL A 449 -4.93 14.06 -5.96
CA VAL A 449 -5.66 15.22 -5.45
C VAL A 449 -6.74 14.73 -4.49
N VAL A 450 -6.49 14.83 -3.18
CA VAL A 450 -7.34 14.18 -2.15
C VAL A 450 -7.73 15.19 -1.08
N PRO A 451 -9.01 15.27 -0.68
CA PRO A 451 -9.43 16.08 0.47
C PRO A 451 -8.81 15.55 1.76
N ILE A 452 -8.25 16.46 2.56
CA ILE A 452 -7.72 16.15 3.88
C ILE A 452 -8.19 17.17 4.91
N LEU A 453 -8.35 16.73 6.15
CA LEU A 453 -8.53 17.61 7.29
C LEU A 453 -7.23 18.39 7.56
N ILE A 454 -7.40 19.66 7.87
CA ILE A 454 -6.33 20.54 8.33
C ILE A 454 -6.04 20.20 9.80
N PRO A 455 -4.80 19.78 10.13
CA PRO A 455 -4.44 19.50 11.52
C PRO A 455 -4.48 20.80 12.34
N ARG A 456 -5.04 20.72 13.54
CA ARG A 456 -5.21 21.87 14.45
C ARG A 456 -4.42 21.65 15.76
N PRO A 457 -3.86 22.74 16.34
CA PRO A 457 -3.32 22.75 17.71
C PRO A 457 -4.32 22.27 18.75
#